data_AF-A0A7X7K5S0-F1
#
_entry.id   AF-A0A7X7K5S0-F1
#
_cell.length_a   1.000
_cell.length_b   1.000
_cell.length_c   1.000
_cell.angle_alpha   90.00
_cell.angle_beta   90.00
_cell.angle_gamma   90.00
#
_symmetry.space_group_name_H-M   'P 1'
#
loop_
_entity.id
_entity.type
_entity.pdbx_description
1 polymer ?
#
loop_
_entity_poly.entity_id
_entity_poly.type
_entity_poly.pdbx_seq_one_letter_code
_entity_poly.pdbx_strand_id
1 'polypeptide(L)'
;MTAYTDRELTIMEHLSELRDRLVWAVGALVVGTAVATIFAEDALKLLTIPLGGNVPQAIAPTESIMVYFRVALILGVTLAMPVIVYEIVK
;
A
#
# COMPACT_ATOMS: atom_id res chain seq x y z
N MET A 1 10.92 -31.41 30.87
CA MET A 1 9.88 -30.63 31.58
C MET A 1 9.92 -29.21 31.03
N THR A 2 9.21 -28.95 29.94
CA THR A 2 8.99 -27.61 29.40
C THR A 2 7.52 -27.56 29.06
N ALA A 3 6.74 -26.98 29.96
CA ALA A 3 5.35 -26.65 29.70
C ALA A 3 5.34 -25.71 28.50
N TYR A 4 4.85 -26.20 27.36
CA TYR A 4 4.38 -25.33 26.29
C TYR A 4 3.12 -24.69 26.85
N THR A 5 3.28 -23.56 27.56
CA THR A 5 2.15 -22.69 27.91
C THR A 5 1.68 -22.09 26.60
N ASP A 6 0.82 -22.85 25.91
CA ASP A 6 -0.12 -22.29 24.98
C ASP A 6 -0.93 -21.30 25.80
N ARG A 7 -0.57 -20.01 25.72
CA ARG A 7 -1.37 -18.94 26.29
C ARG A 7 -2.66 -19.00 25.49
N GLU A 8 -3.69 -19.63 26.05
CA GLU A 8 -5.07 -19.48 25.57
C GLU A 8 -5.41 -18.00 25.69
N LEU A 9 -5.04 -17.23 24.66
CA LEU A 9 -5.39 -15.83 24.57
C LEU A 9 -6.91 -15.77 24.55
N THR A 10 -7.45 -14.97 25.45
CA THR A 10 -8.88 -14.68 25.47
C THR A 10 -9.27 -14.09 24.10
N ILE A 11 -10.49 -14.32 23.60
CA ILE A 11 -10.95 -13.75 22.31
C ILE A 11 -10.69 -12.22 22.24
N MET A 12 -10.78 -11.55 23.39
CA MET A 12 -10.46 -10.12 23.51
C MET A 12 -8.98 -9.78 23.29
N GLU A 13 -8.04 -10.63 23.72
CA GLU A 13 -6.61 -10.44 23.50
C GLU A 13 -6.23 -10.66 22.03
N HIS A 14 -6.79 -11.69 21.38
CA HIS A 14 -6.61 -11.92 19.95
C HIS A 14 -7.11 -10.73 19.10
N LEU A 15 -8.27 -10.17 19.44
CA LEU A 15 -8.81 -8.98 18.77
C LEU A 15 -7.97 -7.72 19.03
N SER A 16 -7.38 -7.59 20.23
CA SER A 16 -6.48 -6.48 20.54
C SER A 16 -5.21 -6.53 19.69
N GLU A 17 -4.61 -7.72 19.52
CA GLU A 17 -3.47 -7.89 18.63
C GLU A 17 -3.82 -7.56 17.18
N LEU A 18 -4.97 -8.04 16.67
CA LEU A 18 -5.40 -7.73 15.31
C LEU A 18 -5.57 -6.22 15.09
N ARG A 19 -6.18 -5.52 16.06
CA ARG A 19 -6.33 -4.05 15.98
C ARG A 19 -4.99 -3.36 15.88
N ASP A 20 -4.04 -3.72 16.76
CA ASP A 20 -2.75 -3.05 16.81
C ASP A 20 -1.96 -3.32 15.51
N ARG A 21 -1.98 -4.56 15.00
CA ARG A 21 -1.40 -4.92 13.69
C ARG A 21 -2.03 -4.13 12.53
N LEU A 22 -3.37 -3.98 12.54
CA LEU A 22 -4.09 -3.21 11.52
C LEU A 22 -3.66 -1.74 11.50
N VAL A 23 -3.49 -1.12 12.67
CA VAL A 23 -3.04 0.29 12.77
C VAL A 23 -1.65 0.46 12.17
N TRP A 24 -0.72 -0.45 12.46
CA TRP A 24 0.63 -0.43 11.89
C TRP A 24 0.64 -0.68 10.38
N ALA A 25 -0.14 -1.65 9.88
CA ALA A 25 -0.27 -1.93 8.46
C ALA A 25 -0.85 -0.74 7.67
N VAL A 26 -1.90 -0.10 8.20
CA VAL A 26 -2.48 1.11 7.61
C VAL A 26 -1.49 2.28 7.66
N GLY A 27 -0.77 2.46 8.77
CA GLY A 27 0.28 3.47 8.88
C GLY A 27 1.39 3.27 7.84
N ALA A 28 1.85 2.03 7.66
CA ALA A 28 2.84 1.68 6.66
C ALA A 28 2.35 1.92 5.23
N LEU A 29 1.08 1.62 4.94
CA LEU A 29 0.46 1.91 3.65
C LEU A 29 0.36 3.42 3.38
N VAL A 30 -0.03 4.21 4.37
CA VAL A 30 -0.10 5.68 4.25
C VAL A 30 1.29 6.26 3.98
N VAL A 31 2.30 5.84 4.73
CA VAL A 31 3.69 6.28 4.52
C VAL A 31 4.21 5.81 3.16
N GLY A 32 4.00 4.54 2.80
CA GLY A 32 4.39 3.99 1.50
C GLY A 32 3.74 4.74 0.34
N THR A 33 2.45 5.09 0.46
CA THR A 33 1.71 5.90 -0.53
C THR A 33 2.26 7.33 -0.59
N ALA A 34 2.54 7.96 0.55
CA ALA A 34 3.10 9.31 0.60
C ALA A 34 4.52 9.39 0.00
N VAL A 35 5.31 8.32 0.10
CA VAL A 35 6.60 8.22 -0.59
C VAL A 35 6.38 7.93 -2.08
N ALA A 36 5.44 7.06 -2.42
CA ALA A 36 5.13 6.71 -3.80
C ALA A 36 4.59 7.89 -4.63
N THR A 37 3.92 8.87 -4.03
CA THR A 37 3.48 10.08 -4.76
C THR A 37 4.66 10.89 -5.31
N ILE A 38 5.84 10.86 -4.66
CA ILE A 38 7.06 11.51 -5.16
C ILE A 38 7.52 10.85 -6.47
N PHE A 39 7.39 9.52 -6.56
CA PHE A 39 7.78 8.73 -7.73
C PHE A 39 6.64 8.54 -8.76
N ALA A 40 5.41 8.93 -8.40
CA ALA A 40 4.23 8.71 -9.23
C ALA A 40 4.29 9.51 -10.55
N GLU A 41 4.85 10.72 -10.54
CA GLU A 41 5.07 11.50 -11.76
C GLU A 41 6.03 10.79 -12.72
N ASP A 42 7.13 10.23 -12.21
CA ASP A 42 8.12 9.55 -13.05
C ASP A 42 7.60 8.22 -13.58
N ALA A 43 6.80 7.49 -12.79
CA ALA A 43 6.09 6.31 -13.26
C ALA A 43 5.05 6.65 -14.34
N LEU A 44 4.35 7.77 -14.19
CA LEU A 44 3.39 8.24 -15.20
C LEU A 44 4.12 8.67 -16.50
N LYS A 45 5.28 9.32 -16.39
CA LYS A 45 6.14 9.60 -17.54
C LYS A 45 6.59 8.32 -18.23
N LEU A 46 7.04 7.31 -17.46
CA LEU A 46 7.43 6.01 -18.00
C LEU A 46 6.28 5.32 -18.77
N LEU A 47 5.07 5.38 -18.22
CA LEU A 47 3.87 4.83 -18.84
C LEU A 47 3.42 5.62 -20.09
N THR A 48 3.80 6.88 -20.21
CA THR A 48 3.48 7.74 -21.38
C THR A 48 4.54 7.70 -22.49
N ILE A 49 5.75 7.18 -22.23
CA ILE A 49 6.78 6.92 -23.27
C ILE A 49 6.26 6.06 -24.43
N PRO A 50 5.59 4.90 -24.21
CA PRO A 50 5.10 4.07 -25.32
C PRO A 50 3.93 4.68 -26.10
N LEU A 51 3.35 5.78 -25.64
CA LEU A 51 2.26 6.47 -26.35
C LEU A 51 2.75 7.29 -27.56
N GLY A 52 4.07 7.46 -27.73
CA GLY A 52 4.68 7.75 -29.05
C GLY A 52 4.12 8.95 -29.83
N GLY A 53 3.61 9.99 -29.15
CA GLY A 53 3.06 11.19 -29.78
C GLY A 53 1.55 11.21 -29.96
N ASN A 54 0.82 10.15 -29.62
CA ASN A 54 -0.61 10.25 -29.34
C ASN A 54 -0.77 10.73 -27.91
N VAL A 55 -0.81 12.05 -27.74
CA VAL A 55 -1.30 12.67 -26.49
C VAL A 55 -2.54 11.89 -26.05
N PRO A 56 -2.57 11.34 -24.83
CA PRO A 56 -3.81 10.84 -24.27
C PRO A 56 -4.75 12.04 -24.25
N GLN A 57 -5.62 12.15 -25.24
CA GLN A 57 -6.73 13.08 -25.23
C GLN A 57 -7.57 12.61 -24.06
N ALA A 58 -7.33 13.22 -22.90
CA ALA A 58 -8.16 13.04 -21.73
C ALA A 58 -9.58 13.43 -22.16
N ILE A 59 -10.42 12.42 -22.39
CA ILE A 59 -11.83 12.63 -22.75
C ILE A 59 -12.54 13.34 -21.58
N ALA A 60 -11.97 13.24 -20.37
CA ALA A 60 -12.27 14.10 -19.23
C ALA A 60 -11.01 14.44 -18.39
N PRO A 61 -10.88 15.68 -17.85
CA PRO A 61 -9.77 16.07 -16.97
C PRO A 61 -9.69 15.25 -15.67
N THR A 62 -10.78 14.61 -15.27
CA THR A 62 -10.85 13.70 -14.12
C THR A 62 -10.14 12.37 -14.36
N GLU A 63 -9.94 11.96 -15.62
CA GLU A 63 -9.34 10.68 -15.97
C GLU A 63 -7.83 10.66 -15.66
N SER A 64 -7.14 11.77 -15.93
CA SER A 64 -5.70 11.92 -15.63
C SER A 64 -5.43 11.86 -14.12
N ILE A 65 -6.31 12.48 -13.31
CA ILE A 65 -6.21 12.47 -11.85
C ILE A 65 -6.47 11.05 -11.31
N MET A 66 -7.50 10.36 -11.82
CA MET A 66 -7.81 8.99 -11.42
C MET A 66 -6.66 8.03 -11.74
N VAL A 67 -6.04 8.15 -12.91
CA VAL A 67 -4.88 7.34 -13.30
C VAL A 67 -3.69 7.64 -12.40
N TYR A 68 -3.41 8.91 -12.10
CA TYR A 68 -2.35 9.30 -11.17
C TYR A 68 -2.53 8.65 -9.78
N PHE A 69 -3.72 8.75 -9.19
CA PHE A 69 -3.99 8.14 -7.88
C PHE A 69 -3.87 6.60 -7.92
N ARG A 70 -4.32 5.95 -9.00
CA ARG A 70 -4.16 4.50 -9.16
C ARG A 70 -2.68 4.09 -9.20
N VAL A 71 -1.86 4.81 -9.98
CA VAL A 71 -0.42 4.55 -10.07
C VAL A 71 0.26 4.79 -8.71
N ALA A 72 -0.05 5.91 -8.05
CA ALA A 72 0.50 6.23 -6.74
C ALA A 72 0.12 5.18 -5.67
N LEU A 73 -1.13 4.69 -5.69
CA LEU A 73 -1.57 3.62 -4.78
C LEU A 73 -0.89 2.29 -5.06
N ILE A 74 -0.76 1.87 -6.33
CA ILE A 74 -0.08 0.62 -6.69
C ILE A 74 1.39 0.67 -6.27
N LEU A 75 2.08 1.78 -6.53
CA LEU A 75 3.45 1.99 -6.08
C LEU A 75 3.56 2.04 -4.56
N GLY A 76 2.61 2.71 -3.89
CA GLY A 76 2.55 2.81 -2.44
C GLY A 76 2.38 1.45 -1.77
N VAL A 77 1.47 0.62 -2.29
CA VAL A 77 1.30 -0.77 -1.85
C VAL A 77 2.55 -1.60 -2.12
N THR A 78 3.19 -1.41 -3.27
CA THR A 78 4.44 -2.13 -3.62
C THR A 78 5.57 -1.80 -2.66
N LEU A 79 5.73 -0.52 -2.31
CA LEU A 79 6.73 -0.07 -1.33
C LEU A 79 6.37 -0.49 0.10
N ALA A 80 5.08 -0.50 0.46
CA ALA A 80 4.60 -0.94 1.77
C ALA A 80 4.56 -2.46 1.93
N MET A 81 4.68 -3.23 0.84
CA MET A 81 4.59 -4.69 0.82
C MET A 81 5.45 -5.38 1.89
N PRO A 82 6.74 -5.02 2.11
CA PRO A 82 7.56 -5.68 3.12
C PRO A 82 7.01 -5.52 4.54
N VAL A 83 6.46 -4.34 4.85
CA VAL A 83 5.89 -4.04 6.16
C VAL A 83 4.55 -4.74 6.34
N ILE A 84 3.70 -4.72 5.31
CA ILE A 84 2.40 -5.42 5.32
C ILE A 84 2.62 -6.93 5.52
N VAL A 85 3.58 -7.53 4.81
CA VAL A 85 3.90 -8.96 4.97
C VAL A 85 4.45 -9.25 6.37
N TYR A 86 5.28 -8.38 6.93
CA TYR A 86 5.79 -8.55 8.29
C TYR A 86 4.67 -8.54 9.35
N GLU A 87 3.70 -7.62 9.22
CA GLU A 87 2.55 -7.54 10.14
C GLU A 87 1.54 -8.69 9.99
N ILE A 88 1.50 -9.35 8.82
CA ILE A 88 0.67 -10.55 8.61
C ILE A 88 1.32 -11.80 9.19
N VAL A 89 2.65 -11.92 9.07
CA VAL A 89 3.40 -13.13 9.47
C VAL A 89 3.70 -13.15 10.96
N LYS A 90 3.90 -11.98 11.57
CA LYS A 90 3.97 -11.80 13.03
C LYS A 90 2.61 -12.06 13.66
#